data_AF-A0A940UXS9-F1
#
_entry.id   AF-A0A940UXS9-F1
#
_cell.length_a   1.000
_cell.length_b   1.000
_cell.length_c   1.000
_cell.angle_alpha   90.00
_cell.angle_beta   90.00
_cell.angle_gamma   90.00
#
_symmetry.space_group_name_H-M   'P 1'
#
loop_
_entity.id
_entity.type
_entity.pdbx_description
1 polymer ?
#
loop_
_entity_poly.entity_id
_entity_poly.type
_entity_poly.pdbx_seq_one_letter_code
_entity_poly.pdbx_strand_id
1 'polypeptide(L)'
;MKNGVVLTGPKKTGIFWAIEQLRDKRHIVNVALAFIAIGLEIYYSICAGACSYLKGSIFGIDLQYIGIAYMTCLVLISILKRDTLLLCLISAGVGIEFYLIGFQVWHNTYCPYCMAFAVVVFILFVLNFRRDRKLLCIASLVLALILFAIFFKGSLAPVYFYTQTNPAERSYCGTIDVLL
;
A
#
# COMPACT_ATOMS: atom_id res chain seq x y z
N MET A 1 -9.06 -13.64 -54.73
CA MET A 1 -7.77 -13.51 -54.03
C MET A 1 -8.03 -12.82 -52.68
N LYS A 2 -7.88 -13.53 -51.55
CA LYS A 2 -8.04 -12.96 -50.21
C LYS A 2 -6.65 -12.59 -49.68
N ASN A 3 -6.36 -11.30 -49.61
CA ASN A 3 -5.12 -10.78 -49.02
C ASN A 3 -5.21 -10.91 -47.50
N GLY A 4 -4.59 -11.95 -46.94
CA GLY A 4 -4.45 -12.14 -45.50
C GLY A 4 -3.40 -11.18 -44.95
N VAL A 5 -3.86 -10.04 -44.43
CA VAL A 5 -3.03 -9.17 -43.59
C VAL A 5 -2.78 -9.91 -42.27
N VAL A 6 -1.64 -10.59 -42.17
CA VAL A 6 -1.13 -11.13 -40.91
C VAL A 6 -0.68 -9.93 -40.08
N LEU A 7 -1.56 -9.45 -39.21
CA LEU A 7 -1.22 -8.50 -38.15
C LEU A 7 -0.33 -9.22 -37.15
N THR A 8 0.98 -9.13 -37.36
CA THR A 8 1.99 -9.51 -36.36
C THR A 8 1.84 -8.54 -35.19
N GLY A 9 1.16 -9.00 -34.13
CA GLY A 9 1.03 -8.27 -32.88
C GLY A 9 2.41 -7.92 -32.29
N PRO A 10 2.52 -6.80 -31.56
CA PRO A 10 3.80 -6.28 -31.08
C PRO A 10 4.51 -7.33 -30.22
N LYS A 11 5.84 -7.44 -30.41
CA LYS A 11 6.75 -8.30 -29.66
C LYS A 11 6.54 -8.08 -28.15
N LYS A 12 5.77 -8.96 -27.48
CA LYS A 12 5.45 -8.83 -26.04
C LYS A 12 6.74 -8.98 -25.23
N THR A 13 7.29 -7.88 -24.73
CA THR A 13 8.32 -7.86 -23.70
C THR A 13 7.85 -8.62 -22.46
N GLY A 14 8.73 -9.40 -21.82
CA GLY A 14 8.36 -10.32 -20.72
C GLY A 14 7.52 -9.68 -19.59
N ILE A 15 7.76 -8.41 -19.27
CA ILE A 15 7.00 -7.65 -18.27
C ILE A 15 5.50 -7.54 -18.66
N PHE A 16 5.20 -7.31 -19.94
CA PHE A 16 3.83 -7.19 -20.41
C PHE A 16 3.09 -8.53 -20.34
N TRP A 17 3.79 -9.65 -20.53
CA TRP A 17 3.25 -11.00 -20.36
C TRP A 17 2.97 -11.31 -18.89
N ALA A 18 3.88 -10.92 -17.98
CA ALA A 18 3.68 -11.06 -16.54
C ALA A 18 2.47 -10.24 -16.05
N ILE A 19 2.32 -8.99 -16.49
CA ILE A 19 1.18 -8.14 -16.11
C ILE A 19 -0.16 -8.73 -16.60
N GLU A 20 -0.20 -9.27 -17.82
CA GLU A 20 -1.39 -9.95 -18.37
C GLU A 20 -1.78 -11.15 -17.50
N GLN A 21 -0.79 -11.97 -17.10
CA GLN A 21 -1.00 -13.15 -16.29
C GLN A 21 -1.43 -12.83 -14.85
N LEU A 22 -0.89 -11.74 -14.28
CA LEU A 22 -1.32 -11.22 -12.99
C LEU A 22 -2.77 -10.69 -13.07
N ARG A 23 -3.16 -10.11 -14.19
CA ARG A 23 -4.51 -9.58 -14.42
C ARG A 23 -5.55 -10.69 -14.60
N ASP A 24 -5.23 -11.78 -15.29
CA ASP A 24 -6.12 -12.95 -15.42
C ASP A 24 -6.41 -13.62 -14.07
N LYS A 25 -5.43 -13.59 -13.15
CA LYS A 25 -5.57 -14.13 -11.79
C LYS A 25 -5.65 -13.03 -10.72
N ARG A 26 -6.23 -11.88 -11.06
CA ARG A 26 -6.27 -10.69 -10.17
C ARG A 26 -6.71 -10.97 -8.74
N HIS A 27 -7.66 -11.88 -8.51
CA HIS A 27 -8.13 -12.19 -7.16
C HIS A 27 -7.05 -12.88 -6.31
N ILE A 28 -6.31 -13.82 -6.89
CA ILE A 28 -5.21 -14.50 -6.21
C ILE A 28 -4.08 -13.51 -5.94
N VAL A 29 -3.77 -12.66 -6.92
CA VAL A 29 -2.74 -11.63 -6.81
C VAL A 29 -3.11 -10.62 -5.73
N ASN A 30 -4.36 -10.15 -5.70
CA ASN A 30 -4.84 -9.21 -4.68
C ASN A 30 -4.69 -9.77 -3.27
N VAL A 31 -5.05 -11.05 -3.09
CA VAL A 31 -4.92 -11.74 -1.80
C VAL A 31 -3.44 -11.88 -1.42
N ALA A 32 -2.59 -12.32 -2.35
CA ALA A 32 -1.16 -12.46 -2.11
C ALA A 32 -0.49 -11.12 -1.74
N LEU A 33 -0.79 -10.05 -2.48
CA LEU A 33 -0.27 -8.71 -2.20
C LEU A 33 -0.77 -8.17 -0.85
N ALA A 34 -2.04 -8.41 -0.50
CA ALA A 34 -2.56 -8.02 0.79
C ALA A 34 -1.89 -8.77 1.95
N PHE A 35 -1.59 -10.07 1.79
CA PHE A 35 -0.81 -10.82 2.78
C PHE A 35 0.62 -10.28 2.92
N ILE A 36 1.27 -9.92 1.81
CA ILE A 36 2.60 -9.27 1.84
C ILE A 36 2.52 -7.96 2.62
N ALA A 37 1.51 -7.13 2.35
CA ALA A 37 1.30 -5.87 3.05
C ALA A 37 1.06 -6.06 4.55
N ILE A 38 0.22 -7.03 4.95
CA ILE A 38 0.01 -7.39 6.36
C ILE A 38 1.32 -7.88 7.00
N GLY A 39 2.10 -8.67 6.27
CA GLY A 39 3.42 -9.12 6.72
C GLY A 39 4.37 -7.94 6.97
N LEU A 40 4.40 -6.95 6.09
CA LEU A 40 5.14 -5.70 6.31
C LEU A 40 4.67 -4.98 7.57
N GLU A 41 3.35 -4.86 7.77
CA GLU A 41 2.75 -4.20 8.93
C GLU A 41 3.11 -4.88 10.27
N ILE A 42 3.13 -6.21 10.30
CA ILE A 42 3.54 -7.00 11.46
C ILE A 42 5.05 -6.88 11.67
N TYR A 43 5.83 -6.96 10.59
CA TYR A 43 7.28 -6.92 10.66
C TYR A 43 7.79 -5.60 11.26
N TYR A 44 7.26 -4.45 10.81
CA TYR A 44 7.68 -3.19 11.42
C TYR A 44 7.17 -3.01 12.86
N SER A 45 6.06 -3.67 13.24
CA SER A 45 5.60 -3.70 14.64
C SER A 45 6.69 -4.15 15.60
N ILE A 46 7.50 -5.11 15.14
CA ILE A 46 8.58 -5.73 15.89
C ILE A 46 9.87 -4.88 15.74
N CYS A 47 10.05 -4.27 14.56
CA CYS A 47 11.15 -3.34 14.26
C CYS A 47 10.85 -1.88 14.68
N ALA A 48 10.23 -1.67 15.85
CA ALA A 48 9.66 -0.40 16.34
C ALA A 48 10.57 0.85 16.26
N GLY A 49 11.88 0.70 16.04
CA GLY A 49 12.84 1.80 15.92
C GLY A 49 13.03 2.42 14.52
N ALA A 50 12.59 1.78 13.43
CA ALA A 50 12.88 2.26 12.08
C ALA A 50 11.89 3.32 11.55
N CYS A 51 10.62 3.28 11.99
CA CYS A 51 9.56 4.21 11.52
C CYS A 51 8.75 4.87 12.64
N SER A 52 9.27 4.91 13.87
CA SER A 52 8.64 5.55 15.03
C SER A 52 8.27 7.03 14.82
N TYR A 53 8.94 7.70 13.88
CA TYR A 53 8.67 9.09 13.53
C TYR A 53 7.36 9.33 12.78
N LEU A 54 6.79 8.27 12.17
CA LEU A 54 5.50 8.31 11.49
C LEU A 54 4.40 7.69 12.37
N LYS A 55 4.49 7.88 13.70
CA LYS A 55 3.38 7.58 14.61
C LYS A 55 2.28 8.63 14.45
N GLY A 56 1.43 8.40 13.46
CA GLY A 56 0.14 9.04 13.35
C GLY A 56 -0.89 8.30 14.17
N SER A 57 -1.75 9.04 14.86
CA SER A 57 -2.95 8.46 15.46
C SER A 57 -4.18 9.07 14.79
N ILE A 58 -5.11 8.20 14.40
CA ILE A 58 -6.42 8.58 13.91
C ILE A 58 -7.39 8.18 15.00
N PHE A 59 -8.09 9.16 15.58
CA PHE A 59 -8.97 8.93 16.74
C PHE A 59 -8.29 8.25 17.95
N GLY A 60 -6.96 8.35 18.08
CA GLY A 60 -6.20 7.70 19.17
C GLY A 60 -5.81 6.24 18.90
N ILE A 61 -6.11 5.72 17.71
CA ILE A 61 -5.63 4.42 17.23
C ILE A 61 -4.37 4.65 16.40
N ASP A 62 -3.29 3.91 16.67
CA ASP A 62 -2.07 3.96 15.86
C ASP A 62 -2.37 3.58 14.41
N LEU A 63 -1.76 4.31 13.48
CA LEU A 63 -1.94 4.11 12.04
C LEU A 63 -1.67 2.66 11.59
N GLN A 64 -0.82 1.95 12.31
CA GLN A 64 -0.54 0.53 12.12
C GLN A 64 -1.77 -0.36 12.17
N TYR A 65 -2.57 -0.24 13.23
CA TYR A 65 -3.77 -1.07 13.37
C TYR A 65 -4.78 -0.74 12.26
N ILE A 66 -4.80 0.51 11.80
CA ILE A 66 -5.65 0.94 10.69
C ILE A 66 -5.16 0.33 9.37
N GLY A 67 -3.85 0.29 9.11
CA GLY A 67 -3.26 -0.38 7.95
C GLY A 67 -3.60 -1.88 7.90
N ILE A 68 -3.43 -2.58 9.04
CA ILE A 68 -3.78 -4.00 9.17
C ILE A 68 -5.30 -4.22 8.97
N ALA A 69 -6.14 -3.41 9.61
CA ALA A 69 -7.59 -3.51 9.47
C ALA A 69 -8.04 -3.25 8.02
N TYR A 70 -7.43 -2.26 7.36
CA TYR A 70 -7.69 -1.93 5.96
C TYR A 70 -7.33 -3.10 5.03
N MET A 71 -6.13 -3.67 5.15
CA MET A 71 -5.70 -4.80 4.33
C MET A 71 -6.55 -6.04 4.59
N THR A 72 -6.95 -6.29 5.85
CA THR A 72 -7.87 -7.38 6.19
C THR A 72 -9.23 -7.18 5.52
N CYS A 73 -9.75 -5.94 5.50
CA CYS A 73 -10.99 -5.61 4.80
C CYS A 73 -10.87 -5.84 3.29
N LEU A 74 -9.74 -5.46 2.68
CA LEU A 74 -9.46 -5.75 1.26
C LEU A 74 -9.48 -7.25 0.96
N VAL A 75 -8.87 -8.09 1.79
CA VAL A 75 -8.91 -9.56 1.63
C VAL A 75 -10.34 -10.06 1.68
N LEU A 76 -11.14 -9.62 2.67
CA LEU A 76 -12.53 -10.04 2.83
C LEU A 76 -13.38 -9.67 1.60
N ILE A 77 -13.25 -8.43 1.11
CA ILE A 77 -13.97 -7.96 -0.08
C ILE A 77 -13.49 -8.68 -1.35
N SER A 78 -12.19 -9.01 -1.42
CA SER A 78 -11.62 -9.81 -2.51
C SER A 78 -12.23 -11.21 -2.58
N ILE A 79 -12.46 -11.85 -1.41
CA ILE A 79 -13.15 -13.15 -1.30
C ILE A 79 -14.63 -13.02 -1.70
N LEU A 80 -15.28 -11.92 -1.31
CA LEU A 80 -16.68 -11.65 -1.66
C LEU A 80 -16.87 -11.28 -3.16
N LYS A 81 -15.77 -11.15 -3.92
CA LYS A 81 -15.76 -10.81 -5.36
C LYS A 81 -16.54 -9.53 -5.70
N ARG A 82 -16.61 -8.58 -4.77
CA ARG A 82 -17.30 -7.29 -4.97
C ARG A 82 -16.35 -6.29 -5.62
N ASP A 83 -16.11 -6.44 -6.92
CA ASP A 83 -15.15 -5.65 -7.70
C ASP A 83 -15.31 -4.12 -7.53
N THR A 84 -16.55 -3.63 -7.39
CA THR A 84 -16.81 -2.18 -7.24
C THR A 84 -16.38 -1.64 -5.89
N LEU A 85 -16.68 -2.36 -4.81
CA LEU A 85 -16.27 -1.98 -3.46
C LEU A 85 -14.76 -2.14 -3.31
N LEU A 86 -14.19 -3.22 -3.85
CA LEU A 86 -12.76 -3.44 -3.86
C LEU A 86 -12.02 -2.27 -4.52
N LEU A 87 -12.47 -1.84 -5.70
CA LEU A 87 -11.91 -0.70 -6.40
C LEU A 87 -12.03 0.60 -5.58
N CYS A 88 -13.16 0.82 -4.91
CA CYS A 88 -13.38 1.97 -4.04
C CYS A 88 -12.43 1.96 -2.82
N LEU A 89 -12.22 0.81 -2.17
CA LEU A 89 -11.29 0.71 -1.06
C LEU A 89 -9.85 0.90 -1.51
N ILE A 90 -9.43 0.26 -2.62
CA ILE A 90 -8.07 0.39 -3.13
C ILE A 90 -7.76 1.85 -3.52
N SER A 91 -8.69 2.52 -4.20
CA SER A 91 -8.54 3.94 -4.54
C SER A 91 -8.53 4.86 -3.32
N ALA A 92 -9.33 4.56 -2.29
CA ALA A 92 -9.25 5.26 -1.01
C ALA A 92 -7.87 5.08 -0.35
N GLY A 93 -7.34 3.86 -0.36
CA GLY A 93 -5.99 3.55 0.11
C GLY A 93 -4.92 4.37 -0.61
N VAL A 94 -4.98 4.44 -1.94
CA VAL A 94 -4.08 5.31 -2.73
C VAL A 94 -4.13 6.76 -2.28
N GLY A 95 -5.32 7.31 -2.01
CA GLY A 95 -5.46 8.69 -1.53
C GLY A 95 -4.80 8.92 -0.17
N ILE A 96 -4.92 7.95 0.73
CA ILE A 96 -4.30 7.97 2.06
C ILE A 96 -2.77 7.88 1.94
N GLU A 97 -2.26 6.91 1.18
CA GLU A 97 -0.82 6.75 0.95
C GLU A 97 -0.19 7.98 0.30
N PHE A 98 -0.91 8.60 -0.64
CA PHE A 98 -0.45 9.84 -1.27
C PHE A 98 -0.29 10.99 -0.26
N TYR A 99 -1.23 11.12 0.69
CA TYR A 99 -1.11 12.09 1.78
C TYR A 99 0.07 11.78 2.70
N LEU A 100 0.28 10.51 3.06
CA LEU A 100 1.39 10.07 3.92
C LEU A 100 2.76 10.30 3.28
N ILE A 101 2.89 10.05 1.98
CA ILE A 101 4.11 10.37 1.23
C ILE A 101 4.35 11.88 1.24
N GLY A 102 3.31 12.69 1.02
CA GLY A 102 3.39 14.15 1.11
C GLY A 102 3.87 14.62 2.49
N PHE A 103 3.34 14.03 3.56
CA PHE A 103 3.75 14.32 4.93
C PHE A 103 5.23 13.96 5.18
N GLN A 104 5.69 12.81 4.69
CA GLN A 104 7.09 12.37 4.80
C GLN A 104 8.05 13.32 4.06
N VAL A 105 7.67 13.78 2.86
CA VAL A 105 8.47 14.75 2.07
C VAL A 105 8.51 16.10 2.77
N TRP A 106 7.39 16.56 3.30
CA TRP A 106 7.32 17.85 4.00
C TRP A 106 8.18 17.90 5.26
N HIS A 107 8.20 16.80 6.02
CA HIS A 107 8.97 16.68 7.26
C HIS A 107 10.34 16.01 7.08
N ASN A 108 10.75 15.79 5.82
CA ASN A 108 12.04 15.20 5.43
C ASN A 108 12.40 13.92 6.22
N THR A 109 11.38 13.12 6.54
CA THR A 109 11.49 11.92 7.36
C THR A 109 10.90 10.76 6.58
N TYR A 110 11.76 9.84 6.13
CA TYR A 110 11.37 8.76 5.23
C TYR A 110 11.32 7.42 5.96
N CYS A 111 10.21 6.72 5.81
CA CYS A 111 10.05 5.35 6.28
C CYS A 111 10.09 4.38 5.09
N PRO A 112 11.11 3.51 4.97
CA PRO A 112 11.18 2.57 3.84
C PRO A 112 10.02 1.57 3.84
N TYR A 113 9.53 1.16 5.02
CA TYR A 113 8.41 0.22 5.16
C TYR A 113 7.08 0.83 4.69
N CYS A 114 6.77 2.08 5.08
CA CYS A 114 5.59 2.79 4.59
C CYS A 114 5.66 3.01 3.08
N MET A 115 6.83 3.34 2.53
CA MET A 115 7.02 3.44 1.08
C MET A 115 6.77 2.11 0.37
N ALA A 116 7.25 1.00 0.93
CA ALA A 116 6.99 -0.32 0.38
C ALA A 116 5.49 -0.69 0.44
N PHE A 117 4.80 -0.38 1.54
CA PHE A 117 3.35 -0.53 1.65
C PHE A 117 2.59 0.30 0.60
N ALA A 118 2.96 1.57 0.44
CA ALA A 118 2.40 2.45 -0.58
C ALA A 118 2.57 1.85 -1.98
N VAL A 119 3.77 1.34 -2.32
CA VAL A 119 4.03 0.66 -3.59
C VAL A 119 3.09 -0.53 -3.80
N VAL A 120 2.87 -1.36 -2.78
CA VAL A 120 1.93 -2.49 -2.86
C VAL A 120 0.50 -2.00 -3.14
N VAL A 121 0.05 -0.94 -2.45
CA VAL A 121 -1.28 -0.33 -2.68
C VAL A 121 -1.40 0.25 -4.09
N PHE A 122 -0.37 0.93 -4.60
CA PHE A 122 -0.36 1.43 -5.98
C PHE A 122 -0.41 0.30 -7.00
N ILE A 123 0.34 -0.79 -6.80
CA ILE A 123 0.29 -1.96 -7.68
C ILE A 123 -1.12 -2.57 -7.66
N LEU A 124 -1.72 -2.75 -6.47
CA LEU A 124 -3.11 -3.20 -6.32
C LEU A 124 -4.07 -2.29 -7.09
N PHE A 125 -3.88 -0.97 -7.02
CA PHE A 125 -4.71 -0.01 -7.75
C PHE A 125 -4.57 -0.19 -9.26
N VAL A 126 -3.36 -0.22 -9.80
CA VAL A 126 -3.13 -0.38 -11.24
C VAL A 126 -3.72 -1.70 -11.76
N LEU A 127 -3.57 -2.79 -11.01
CA LEU A 127 -4.10 -4.11 -11.40
C LEU A 127 -5.64 -4.16 -11.38
N ASN A 128 -6.28 -3.43 -10.48
CA ASN A 128 -7.74 -3.40 -10.33
C ASN A 128 -8.40 -2.20 -11.05
N PHE A 129 -7.59 -1.27 -11.60
CA PHE A 129 -8.10 -0.06 -12.22
C PHE A 129 -8.95 -0.36 -13.44
N ARG A 130 -10.20 0.09 -13.42
CA ARG A 130 -11.09 0.05 -14.57
C ARG A 130 -11.43 1.45 -15.07
N ARG A 131 -11.22 1.68 -16.37
CA ARG A 131 -11.53 2.98 -17.01
C ARG A 131 -13.01 3.35 -16.97
N ASP A 132 -13.91 2.37 -16.99
CA ASP A 132 -15.35 2.60 -16.97
C ASP A 132 -15.83 3.26 -15.67
N ARG A 133 -15.10 3.07 -14.57
CA ARG A 133 -15.44 3.59 -13.23
C ARG A 133 -14.43 4.61 -12.71
N LYS A 134 -13.69 5.29 -13.61
CA LYS A 134 -12.69 6.30 -13.23
C LYS A 134 -13.24 7.38 -12.29
N LEU A 135 -14.50 7.80 -12.49
CA LEU A 135 -15.13 8.84 -11.67
C LEU A 135 -15.32 8.37 -10.23
N LEU A 136 -15.73 7.10 -10.04
CA LEU A 136 -15.83 6.51 -8.70
C LEU A 136 -14.46 6.44 -8.02
N CYS A 137 -13.41 6.04 -8.75
CA CYS A 137 -12.05 6.00 -8.21
C CYS A 137 -11.54 7.39 -7.78
N ILE A 138 -11.79 8.41 -8.60
CA ILE A 138 -11.36 9.78 -8.28
C ILE A 138 -12.15 10.30 -7.07
N ALA A 139 -13.46 10.07 -7.05
CA ALA A 139 -14.31 10.50 -5.95
C ALA A 139 -13.89 9.84 -4.61
N SER A 140 -13.65 8.53 -4.60
CA SER A 140 -13.20 7.82 -3.40
C SER A 140 -11.80 8.22 -2.95
N LEU A 141 -10.88 8.42 -3.89
CA LEU A 141 -9.52 8.89 -3.59
C LEU A 141 -9.53 10.27 -2.95
N VAL A 142 -10.23 11.23 -3.57
CA VAL A 142 -10.32 12.60 -3.06
C VAL A 142 -11.04 12.62 -1.71
N LEU A 143 -12.15 11.88 -1.58
CA LEU A 143 -12.87 11.78 -0.32
C LEU A 143 -12.01 11.20 0.80
N ALA A 144 -11.29 10.10 0.54
CA ALA A 144 -10.40 9.49 1.52
C ALA A 144 -9.25 10.42 1.91
N LEU A 145 -8.65 11.10 0.93
CA LEU A 145 -7.58 12.07 1.19
C LEU A 145 -8.07 13.22 2.08
N ILE A 146 -9.23 13.81 1.77
CA ILE A 146 -9.82 14.91 2.56
C ILE A 146 -10.15 14.43 3.98
N LEU A 147 -10.83 13.29 4.11
CA LEU A 147 -11.17 12.73 5.42
C LEU A 147 -9.91 12.44 6.23
N PHE A 148 -8.93 11.77 5.62
CA PHE A 148 -7.68 11.45 6.28
C PHE A 148 -6.94 12.72 6.74
N ALA A 149 -6.83 13.74 5.89
CA ALA A 149 -6.18 15.00 6.24
C ALA A 149 -6.82 15.71 7.43
N ILE A 150 -8.14 15.62 7.59
CA ILE A 150 -8.87 16.24 8.72
C ILE A 150 -8.64 15.47 10.03
N PHE A 151 -8.62 14.13 9.98
CA PHE A 151 -8.56 13.29 11.18
C PHE A 151 -7.14 12.93 11.61
N PHE A 152 -6.18 12.98 10.69
CA PHE A 152 -4.81 12.56 10.95
C PHE A 152 -4.09 13.55 11.86
N LYS A 153 -3.69 13.08 13.05
CA LYS A 153 -2.73 13.76 13.91
C LYS A 153 -1.38 13.06 13.79
N GLY A 154 -0.47 13.64 13.01
CA GLY A 154 0.92 13.21 12.94
C GLY A 154 1.72 13.73 14.13
N SER A 155 2.42 12.85 14.85
CA SER A 155 3.36 13.23 15.90
C SER A 155 4.80 13.02 15.41
N LEU A 156 5.60 14.08 15.39
CA LEU A 156 7.01 14.04 15.03
C LEU A 156 7.84 13.87 16.32
N ALA A 157 7.87 12.67 16.88
CA ALA A 157 8.75 12.39 18.00
C ALA A 157 10.18 12.10 17.47
N PRO A 158 11.22 12.80 17.97
CA PRO A 158 12.58 12.59 17.49
C PRO A 158 13.20 11.26 17.97
N VAL A 159 14.13 10.69 17.18
CA VAL A 159 14.83 9.40 17.38
C VAL A 159 15.21 9.07 18.80
N TYR A 160 15.72 10.10 19.45
CA TYR A 160 16.55 9.98 20.63
C TYR A 160 15.72 9.44 21.79
N PHE A 161 14.40 9.69 21.78
CA PHE A 161 13.51 9.24 22.85
C PHE A 161 13.25 7.73 22.85
N TYR A 162 13.15 7.09 21.69
CA TYR A 162 12.87 5.65 21.62
C TYR A 162 14.16 4.80 21.63
N THR A 163 15.27 5.36 21.15
CA THR A 163 16.56 4.66 21.16
C THR A 163 17.05 4.40 22.58
N GLN A 164 16.69 5.27 23.53
CA GLN A 164 17.07 5.10 24.94
C GLN A 164 16.28 4.00 25.65
N THR A 165 15.05 3.71 25.22
CA THR A 165 14.14 2.83 25.97
C THR A 165 14.18 1.37 25.54
N ASN A 166 14.65 1.04 24.32
CA ASN A 166 14.74 -0.36 23.86
C ASN A 166 15.94 -0.63 22.93
N PRO A 167 17.16 -0.79 23.48
CA PRO A 167 18.35 -1.11 22.69
C PRO A 167 18.33 -2.52 22.05
N ALA A 168 17.51 -3.44 22.57
CA ALA A 168 17.42 -4.82 22.06
C ALA A 168 16.72 -4.92 20.69
N GLU A 169 15.62 -4.17 20.46
CA GLU A 169 14.84 -4.19 19.21
C GLU A 169 15.63 -3.68 17.99
N ARG A 170 16.63 -2.81 18.21
CA ARG A 170 17.51 -2.27 17.16
C ARG A 170 18.42 -3.34 16.54
N SER A 171 18.88 -4.31 17.33
CA SER A 171 19.76 -5.39 16.87
C SER A 171 19.04 -6.42 15.99
N TYR A 172 17.76 -6.69 16.25
CA TYR A 172 16.99 -7.65 15.44
C TYR A 172 16.71 -7.13 14.03
N CYS A 173 16.42 -5.83 13.89
CA CYS A 173 16.12 -5.24 12.58
C CYS A 173 17.36 -5.15 11.67
N GLY A 174 18.49 -4.65 12.21
CA GLY A 174 19.73 -4.52 11.44
C GLY A 174 20.36 -5.87 11.05
N THR A 175 20.04 -6.95 11.76
CA THR A 175 20.51 -8.31 11.41
C THR A 175 19.67 -8.92 10.28
N ILE A 176 18.37 -8.61 10.21
CA ILE A 176 17.48 -9.13 9.16
C ILE A 176 17.65 -8.35 7.84
N ASP A 177 17.89 -7.03 7.89
CA ASP A 177 18.19 -6.21 6.70
C ASP A 177 19.47 -6.64 5.96
N VAL A 178 20.39 -7.35 6.63
CA VAL A 178 21.64 -7.90 6.04
C VAL A 178 21.42 -9.29 5.42
N LEU A 179 20.28 -9.94 5.71
CA LEU A 179 19.97 -11.32 5.34
C LEU A 179 19.00 -11.42 4.14
N LEU A 180 18.45 -10.30 3.67
CA LEU A 180 17.59 -10.17 2.49
C LEU A 180 18.33 -9.45 1.36
#